data_AF-A0A7R9UGN1-F1
#
_entry.id   AF-A0A7R9UGN1-F1
#
_cell.length_a   1.000
_cell.length_b   1.000
_cell.length_c   1.000
_cell.angle_alpha   90.00
_cell.angle_beta   90.00
_cell.angle_gamma   90.00
#
_symmetry.space_group_name_H-M   'P 1'
#
loop_
_entity.id
_entity.type
_entity.pdbx_description
1 polymer ?
#
loop_
_entity_poly.entity_id
_entity_poly.type
_entity_poly.pdbx_seq_one_letter_code
_entity_poly.pdbx_strand_id
1 'polypeptide(L)'
;ASERQLAALERARAALDEPALAYRARFARVSAAPGGGGEACVCERPFTVASISRAAMGADAVLAAGGVAQPDGALLEGATSADELEVRLRPSGAGGRTFRVQLQVVGRSARATGDGAFECAELTRQTVFAEGAAQRGAYAPAAAPSVKEIETTSTYDLQPSGRVLSRQRTATFLVADGAYTLPSSDLAALARARAAGRYAVDVRTYELQYARAAD
;
A
#
# COMPACT_ATOMS: atom_id res chain seq x y z
N ALA A 1 22.78 -21.54 0.60
CA ALA A 1 21.35 -21.24 0.80
C ALA A 1 20.59 -22.57 0.80
N SER A 2 19.58 -22.76 1.66
CA SER A 2 18.76 -23.98 1.63
C SER A 2 17.96 -24.07 0.34
N GLU A 3 17.55 -25.26 -0.11
CA GLU A 3 16.75 -25.44 -1.33
C GLU A 3 15.47 -24.59 -1.33
N ARG A 4 14.86 -24.38 -0.16
CA ARG A 4 13.71 -23.47 0.00
C ARG A 4 14.06 -22.01 -0.30
N GLN A 5 15.25 -21.55 0.10
CA GLN A 5 15.72 -20.19 -0.17
C GLN A 5 16.03 -20.00 -1.65
N LEU A 6 16.62 -21.00 -2.32
CA LEU A 6 16.87 -20.98 -3.77
C LEU A 6 15.56 -20.94 -4.58
N ALA A 7 14.61 -21.81 -4.27
CA ALA A 7 13.31 -21.81 -4.94
C ALA A 7 12.51 -20.52 -4.70
N ALA A 8 12.67 -19.88 -3.53
CA ALA A 8 12.09 -18.56 -3.27
C ALA A 8 12.77 -17.46 -4.09
N LEU A 9 14.09 -17.53 -4.25
CA LEU A 9 14.86 -16.59 -5.06
C LEU A 9 14.54 -16.71 -6.55
N GLU A 10 14.35 -17.93 -7.04
CA GLU A 10 13.95 -18.21 -8.43
C GLU A 10 12.54 -17.70 -8.73
N ARG A 11 11.59 -17.90 -7.81
CA ARG A 11 10.24 -17.30 -7.93
C ARG A 11 10.29 -15.77 -7.89
N ALA A 12 11.13 -15.19 -7.02
CA ALA A 12 11.31 -13.75 -6.95
C ALA A 12 11.94 -13.19 -8.23
N ARG A 13 12.88 -13.93 -8.86
CA ARG A 13 13.45 -13.59 -10.16
C ARG A 13 12.44 -13.68 -11.28
N ALA A 14 11.64 -14.74 -11.34
CA ALA A 14 10.59 -14.89 -12.35
C ALA A 14 9.53 -13.76 -12.28
N ALA A 15 9.27 -13.23 -11.08
CA ALA A 15 8.39 -12.07 -10.90
C ALA A 15 8.97 -10.76 -11.48
N LEU A 16 10.28 -10.69 -11.76
CA LEU A 16 10.90 -9.53 -12.44
C LEU A 16 10.66 -9.53 -13.95
N ASP A 17 10.28 -10.68 -14.53
CA ASP A 17 9.96 -10.82 -15.96
C ASP A 17 8.45 -10.62 -16.25
N GLU A 18 7.65 -10.23 -15.24
CA GLU A 18 6.25 -9.89 -15.45
C GLU A 18 6.11 -8.61 -16.29
N PRO A 19 5.13 -8.56 -17.22
CA PRO A 19 4.88 -7.37 -18.00
C PRO A 19 4.56 -6.18 -17.08
N ALA A 20 5.04 -4.99 -17.47
CA ALA A 20 4.84 -3.77 -16.70
C ALA A 20 3.37 -3.57 -16.33
N LEU A 21 3.12 -3.33 -15.04
CA LEU A 21 1.78 -3.13 -14.50
C LEU A 21 1.17 -1.82 -15.04
N ALA A 22 0.12 -1.92 -15.83
CA ALA A 22 -0.62 -0.76 -16.33
C ALA A 22 -1.87 -0.51 -15.47
N TYR A 23 -2.02 0.72 -14.96
CA TYR A 23 -3.18 1.13 -14.18
C TYR A 23 -3.51 2.60 -14.44
N ARG A 24 -4.75 2.99 -14.15
CA ARG A 24 -5.20 4.39 -14.20
C ARG A 24 -4.99 5.07 -12.85
N ALA A 25 -4.48 6.30 -12.85
CA ALA A 25 -4.46 7.17 -11.69
C ALA A 25 -5.40 8.36 -11.93
N ARG A 26 -6.05 8.84 -10.87
CA ARG A 26 -6.91 10.04 -10.93
C ARG A 26 -6.40 11.07 -9.93
N PHE A 27 -6.39 12.32 -10.38
CA PHE A 27 -6.04 13.47 -9.56
C PHE A 27 -7.21 14.45 -9.58
N ALA A 28 -7.60 14.92 -8.41
CA ALA A 28 -8.65 15.90 -8.23
C ALA A 28 -8.02 17.26 -7.95
N ARG A 29 -8.57 18.31 -8.56
CA ARG A 29 -8.27 19.67 -8.13
C ARG A 29 -9.04 19.96 -6.87
N VAL A 30 -8.35 20.45 -5.86
CA VAL A 30 -8.93 20.91 -4.60
C VAL A 30 -8.55 22.36 -4.41
N SER A 31 -9.49 23.17 -3.93
CA SER A 31 -9.16 24.51 -3.48
C SER A 31 -8.18 24.37 -2.31
N ALA A 32 -7.05 25.07 -2.36
CA ALA A 32 -6.26 25.22 -1.15
C ALA A 32 -7.12 25.92 -0.07
N ALA A 33 -6.75 25.69 1.19
CA ALA A 33 -7.48 26.15 2.37
C ALA A 33 -7.91 27.64 2.29
N PRO A 34 -8.95 28.05 3.07
CA PRO A 34 -9.38 29.44 3.09
C PRO A 34 -8.20 30.36 3.43
N GLY A 35 -7.81 31.23 2.49
CA GLY A 35 -6.70 32.18 2.65
C GLY A 35 -5.47 31.93 1.76
N GLY A 36 -5.39 30.78 1.08
CA GLY A 36 -4.39 30.54 0.03
C GLY A 36 -5.09 30.43 -1.33
N GLY A 37 -5.02 31.46 -2.16
CA GLY A 37 -5.69 31.53 -3.48
C GLY A 37 -5.10 30.61 -4.56
N GLY A 38 -4.75 29.37 -4.21
CA GLY A 38 -4.18 28.38 -5.13
C GLY A 38 -5.07 27.16 -5.31
N GLU A 39 -5.12 26.61 -6.53
CA GLU A 39 -5.61 25.25 -6.75
C GLU A 39 -4.47 24.27 -6.41
N ALA A 40 -4.76 23.27 -5.56
CA ALA A 40 -3.88 22.13 -5.36
C ALA A 40 -4.41 20.93 -6.16
N CYS A 41 -3.52 20.07 -6.63
CA CYS A 41 -3.89 18.82 -7.29
C CYS A 41 -3.53 17.66 -6.37
N VAL A 42 -4.53 16.88 -5.95
CA VAL A 42 -4.36 15.79 -4.99
C VAL A 42 -4.75 14.48 -5.66
N CYS A 43 -3.95 13.43 -5.45
CA CYS A 43 -4.28 12.10 -5.92
C CYS A 43 -5.58 11.62 -5.25
N GLU A 44 -6.54 11.17 -6.05
CA GLU A 44 -7.74 10.55 -5.51
C GLU A 44 -7.42 9.10 -5.13
N ARG A 45 -6.97 8.94 -3.89
CA ARG A 45 -6.45 7.67 -3.36
C ARG A 45 -7.43 6.51 -3.51
N PRO A 46 -8.74 6.60 -3.19
CA PRO A 46 -9.66 5.47 -3.36
C PRO A 46 -9.66 4.94 -4.80
N PHE A 47 -9.73 5.83 -5.79
CA PHE A 47 -9.71 5.44 -7.20
C PHE A 47 -8.37 4.82 -7.59
N THR A 48 -7.27 5.49 -7.28
CA THR A 48 -5.92 5.08 -7.71
C THR A 48 -5.51 3.75 -7.04
N VAL A 49 -5.77 3.58 -5.74
CA VAL A 49 -5.47 2.32 -5.03
C VAL A 49 -6.34 1.18 -5.56
N ALA A 50 -7.62 1.42 -5.83
CA ALA A 50 -8.48 0.41 -6.43
C ALA A 50 -7.99 0.00 -7.83
N SER A 51 -7.54 0.96 -8.64
CA SER A 51 -6.99 0.73 -9.97
C SER A 51 -5.71 -0.11 -9.93
N ILE A 52 -4.75 0.23 -9.05
CA ILE A 52 -3.53 -0.56 -8.82
C ILE A 52 -3.89 -1.98 -8.35
N SER A 53 -4.83 -2.10 -7.41
CA SER A 53 -5.23 -3.39 -6.85
C SER A 53 -5.84 -4.30 -7.91
N ARG A 54 -6.70 -3.77 -8.79
CA ARG A 54 -7.26 -4.54 -9.91
C ARG A 54 -6.20 -4.99 -10.90
N ALA A 55 -5.26 -4.10 -11.24
CA ALA A 55 -4.18 -4.44 -12.14
C ALA A 55 -3.30 -5.56 -11.54
N ALA A 56 -2.97 -5.47 -10.25
CA ALA A 56 -2.03 -6.38 -9.60
C ALA A 56 -2.66 -7.70 -9.15
N MET A 57 -3.96 -7.71 -8.83
CA MET A 57 -4.62 -8.86 -8.19
C MET A 57 -5.78 -9.44 -9.03
N GLY A 58 -6.06 -8.88 -10.19
CA GLY A 58 -7.15 -9.28 -11.09
C GLY A 58 -8.29 -8.27 -11.15
N ALA A 59 -8.98 -8.21 -12.30
CA ALA A 59 -9.97 -7.17 -12.61
C ALA A 59 -11.09 -7.04 -11.56
N ASP A 60 -11.55 -8.16 -10.99
CA ASP A 60 -12.63 -8.21 -10.00
C ASP A 60 -12.13 -8.21 -8.55
N ALA A 61 -10.84 -7.92 -8.34
CA ALA A 61 -10.22 -8.03 -7.03
C ALA A 61 -10.70 -6.97 -6.03
N VAL A 62 -11.31 -5.87 -6.46
CA VAL A 62 -11.77 -4.80 -5.56
C VAL A 62 -13.28 -4.84 -5.44
N LEU A 63 -13.77 -5.15 -4.24
CA LEU A 63 -15.20 -5.15 -3.91
C LEU A 63 -15.68 -3.76 -3.47
N ALA A 64 -14.85 -3.05 -2.72
CA ALA A 64 -15.10 -1.68 -2.27
C ALA A 64 -13.77 -0.97 -1.97
N ALA A 65 -13.74 0.35 -2.15
CA ALA A 65 -12.63 1.21 -1.74
C ALA A 65 -13.18 2.57 -1.33
N GLY A 66 -12.83 3.06 -0.14
CA GLY A 66 -13.35 4.30 0.40
C GLY A 66 -12.78 4.66 1.77
N GLY A 67 -13.32 5.69 2.41
CA GLY A 67 -12.94 6.05 3.77
C GLY A 67 -13.18 4.90 4.77
N VAL A 68 -12.47 4.91 5.89
CA VAL A 68 -12.69 3.92 6.95
C VAL A 68 -14.06 4.17 7.56
N ALA A 69 -14.99 3.23 7.37
CA ALA A 69 -16.30 3.28 8.00
C ALA A 69 -16.16 2.94 9.49
N GLN A 70 -16.77 3.75 10.34
CA GLN A 70 -16.96 3.43 11.74
C GLN A 70 -17.87 2.19 11.89
N PRO A 71 -17.84 1.52 13.07
CA PRO A 71 -18.67 0.35 13.34
C PRO A 71 -20.19 0.56 13.14
N ASP A 72 -20.65 1.81 13.19
CA ASP A 72 -22.04 2.23 12.96
C ASP A 72 -22.35 2.60 11.50
N GLY A 73 -21.37 2.49 10.60
CA GLY A 73 -21.49 2.84 9.18
C GLY A 73 -21.25 4.31 8.86
N ALA A 74 -20.98 5.18 9.84
CA ALA A 74 -20.59 6.55 9.59
C ALA A 74 -19.15 6.60 9.01
N LEU A 75 -18.91 7.45 8.02
CA LEU A 75 -17.53 7.80 7.65
C LEU A 75 -16.95 8.63 8.80
N LEU A 76 -15.71 8.36 9.23
CA LEU A 76 -15.02 9.20 10.22
C LEU A 76 -15.07 10.67 9.75
N GLU A 77 -15.80 11.52 10.48
CA GLU A 77 -15.76 12.96 10.28
C GLU A 77 -14.30 13.43 10.44
N GLY A 78 -13.73 14.02 9.39
CA GLY A 78 -12.33 14.45 9.36
C GLY A 78 -11.33 13.41 8.83
N ALA A 79 -11.71 12.14 8.64
CA ALA A 79 -10.90 11.21 7.85
C ALA A 79 -11.01 11.60 6.38
N THR A 80 -10.18 12.55 5.97
CA THR A 80 -9.98 12.78 4.55
C THR A 80 -9.39 11.48 3.99
N SER A 81 -9.94 10.99 2.88
CA SER A 81 -9.44 9.79 2.17
C SER A 81 -7.95 9.86 1.78
N ALA A 82 -7.29 11.01 2.04
CA ALA A 82 -5.88 11.25 1.88
C ALA A 82 -5.00 10.46 2.88
N ASP A 83 -5.44 10.29 4.12
CA ASP A 83 -4.61 9.70 5.19
C ASP A 83 -5.12 8.35 5.68
N GLU A 84 -6.43 8.09 5.54
CA GLU A 84 -7.05 6.81 5.87
C GLU A 84 -7.87 6.27 4.71
N LEU A 85 -7.66 4.99 4.39
CA LEU A 85 -8.36 4.29 3.32
C LEU A 85 -8.65 2.85 3.74
N GLU A 86 -9.89 2.41 3.55
CA GLU A 86 -10.25 0.99 3.61
C GLU A 86 -10.51 0.45 2.20
N VAL A 87 -9.99 -0.74 1.92
CA VAL A 87 -10.21 -1.47 0.69
C VAL A 87 -10.63 -2.90 1.02
N ARG A 88 -11.74 -3.34 0.44
CA ARG A 88 -12.17 -4.75 0.48
C ARG A 88 -11.75 -5.45 -0.80
N LEU A 89 -10.97 -6.51 -0.64
CA LEU A 89 -10.31 -7.21 -1.71
C LEU A 89 -10.76 -8.67 -1.78
N ARG A 90 -10.92 -9.19 -2.99
CA ARG A 90 -11.06 -10.61 -3.30
C ARG A 90 -10.10 -10.98 -4.43
N PRO A 91 -8.79 -11.11 -4.14
CA PRO A 91 -7.78 -11.36 -5.16
C PRO A 91 -8.06 -12.61 -5.99
N SER A 92 -7.73 -12.57 -7.28
CA SER A 92 -7.71 -13.77 -8.12
C SER A 92 -6.74 -14.80 -7.53
N GLY A 93 -7.12 -16.07 -7.54
CA GLY A 93 -6.32 -17.14 -6.94
C GLY A 93 -6.39 -17.24 -5.41
N ALA A 94 -7.11 -16.35 -4.72
CA ALA A 94 -7.28 -16.45 -3.26
C ALA A 94 -8.31 -17.52 -2.81
N GLY A 95 -8.87 -18.32 -3.73
CA GLY A 95 -9.88 -19.33 -3.41
C GLY A 95 -11.20 -18.75 -2.93
N GLY A 96 -11.59 -17.57 -3.44
CA GLY A 96 -12.83 -16.89 -3.06
C GLY A 96 -12.78 -16.15 -1.71
N ARG A 97 -11.64 -16.16 -1.01
CA ARG A 97 -11.45 -15.44 0.25
C ARG A 97 -11.49 -13.92 0.04
N THR A 98 -12.13 -13.24 0.97
CA THR A 98 -12.20 -11.79 1.03
C THR A 98 -11.27 -11.27 2.12
N PHE A 99 -10.71 -10.09 1.90
CA PHE A 99 -9.85 -9.40 2.84
C PHE A 99 -10.31 -7.96 3.01
N ARG A 100 -10.31 -7.47 4.24
CA ARG A 100 -10.44 -6.06 4.54
C ARG A 100 -9.06 -5.51 4.84
N VAL A 101 -8.66 -4.48 4.09
CA VAL A 101 -7.35 -3.85 4.21
C VAL A 101 -7.54 -2.40 4.62
N GLN A 102 -6.96 -2.02 5.74
CA GLN A 102 -6.94 -0.65 6.21
C GLN A 102 -5.55 -0.08 6.00
N LEU A 103 -5.48 1.12 5.42
CA LEU A 103 -4.27 1.87 5.17
C LEU A 103 -4.36 3.18 5.95
N GLN A 104 -3.39 3.41 6.83
CA GLN A 104 -3.29 4.63 7.62
C GLN A 104 -1.91 5.25 7.41
N VAL A 105 -1.88 6.51 7.01
CA VAL A 105 -0.64 7.28 6.85
C VAL A 105 -0.15 7.70 8.23
N VAL A 106 1.04 7.23 8.59
CA VAL A 106 1.69 7.51 9.89
C VAL A 106 2.66 8.70 9.78
N GLY A 107 3.19 8.94 8.59
CA GLY A 107 4.04 10.08 8.33
C GLY A 107 4.16 10.34 6.84
N ARG A 108 4.25 11.62 6.45
CA ARG A 108 4.43 12.05 5.07
C ARG A 108 5.39 13.22 5.02
N SER A 109 6.27 13.23 4.03
CA SER A 109 7.09 14.38 3.68
C SER A 109 7.11 14.55 2.17
N ALA A 110 7.24 15.80 1.75
CA ALA A 110 7.27 16.17 0.35
C ALA A 110 8.18 17.40 0.21
N ARG A 111 9.04 17.41 -0.81
CA ARG A 111 9.89 18.55 -1.14
C ARG A 111 10.10 18.66 -2.64
N ALA A 112 10.06 19.88 -3.15
CA ALA A 112 10.62 20.18 -4.46
C ALA A 112 12.15 20.19 -4.34
N THR A 113 12.85 19.55 -5.27
CA THR A 113 14.32 19.46 -5.24
C THR A 113 15.00 20.42 -6.23
N GLY A 114 14.20 21.20 -6.97
CA GLY A 114 14.68 22.05 -8.07
C GLY A 114 14.48 21.37 -9.43
N ASP A 115 14.61 22.14 -10.51
CA ASP A 115 14.66 21.64 -11.91
C ASP A 115 13.49 20.75 -12.35
N GLY A 116 12.28 21.00 -11.85
CA GLY A 116 11.10 20.19 -12.17
C GLY A 116 11.09 18.80 -11.52
N ALA A 117 11.98 18.57 -10.55
CA ALA A 117 12.02 17.37 -9.75
C ALA A 117 11.33 17.55 -8.38
N PHE A 118 10.67 16.48 -7.95
CA PHE A 118 9.90 16.43 -6.71
C PHE A 118 10.16 15.09 -6.00
N GLU A 119 10.30 15.13 -4.68
CA GLU A 119 10.50 13.95 -3.86
C GLU A 119 9.41 13.88 -2.80
N CYS A 120 8.89 12.67 -2.57
CA CYS A 120 8.03 12.40 -1.42
C CYS A 120 8.40 11.11 -0.72
N ALA A 121 8.09 11.07 0.56
CA ALA A 121 8.13 9.86 1.38
C ALA A 121 6.82 9.72 2.14
N GLU A 122 6.28 8.51 2.18
CA GLU A 122 5.09 8.16 2.95
C GLU A 122 5.34 6.88 3.72
N LEU A 123 5.07 6.91 5.03
CA LEU A 123 5.02 5.73 5.88
C LEU A 123 3.55 5.37 6.10
N THR A 124 3.13 4.21 5.61
CA THR A 124 1.76 3.71 5.75
C THR A 124 1.73 2.47 6.62
N ARG A 125 0.86 2.45 7.63
CA ARG A 125 0.48 1.24 8.34
C ARG A 125 -0.63 0.54 7.57
N GLN A 126 -0.40 -0.73 7.25
CA GLN A 126 -1.37 -1.61 6.61
C GLN A 126 -1.81 -2.69 7.60
N THR A 127 -3.13 -2.77 7.82
CA THR A 127 -3.77 -3.81 8.62
C THR A 127 -4.66 -4.65 7.72
N VAL A 128 -4.43 -5.96 7.69
CA VAL A 128 -5.15 -6.91 6.85
C VAL A 128 -5.96 -7.87 7.72
N PHE A 129 -7.27 -7.89 7.50
CA PHE A 129 -8.21 -8.83 8.10
C PHE A 129 -8.66 -9.83 7.04
N ALA A 130 -8.62 -11.13 7.34
CA ALA A 130 -9.29 -12.13 6.52
C ALA A 130 -10.79 -12.17 6.87
N GLU A 131 -11.66 -11.92 5.90
CA GLU A 131 -13.11 -11.95 6.09
C GLU A 131 -13.66 -13.34 5.70
N GLY A 132 -14.67 -13.81 6.44
CA GLY A 132 -15.45 -14.96 6.00
C GLY A 132 -14.73 -16.30 6.01
N ALA A 133 -13.75 -16.51 6.89
CA ALA A 133 -13.45 -17.86 7.34
C ALA A 133 -14.68 -18.36 8.11
N ALA A 134 -15.68 -18.87 7.39
CA ALA A 134 -16.75 -19.66 7.96
C ALA A 134 -16.06 -20.83 8.66
N GLN A 135 -15.90 -20.68 9.97
CA GLN A 135 -15.40 -21.72 10.84
C GLN A 135 -16.36 -22.88 10.69
N ARG A 136 -15.95 -23.90 9.93
CA ARG A 136 -16.56 -25.22 10.03
C ARG A 136 -16.20 -25.75 11.43
N GLY A 137 -17.04 -25.41 12.40
CA GLY A 137 -16.87 -25.75 13.81
C GLY A 137 -16.99 -24.52 14.69
N ALA A 138 -17.99 -24.52 15.57
CA ALA A 138 -18.17 -23.48 16.58
C ALA A 138 -16.89 -23.33 17.43
N TYR A 139 -16.50 -22.08 17.72
CA TYR A 139 -15.40 -21.69 18.62
C TYR A 139 -13.96 -21.80 18.12
N ALA A 140 -13.63 -21.38 16.90
CA ALA A 140 -12.26 -20.91 16.66
C ALA A 140 -12.19 -19.39 16.96
N PRO A 141 -11.08 -18.87 17.52
CA PRO A 141 -10.90 -17.42 17.61
C PRO A 141 -10.76 -16.84 16.19
N ALA A 142 -11.29 -15.63 15.98
CA ALA A 142 -11.05 -14.89 14.74
C ALA A 142 -9.53 -14.79 14.50
N ALA A 143 -9.07 -15.06 13.28
CA ALA A 143 -7.66 -14.93 12.96
C ALA A 143 -7.21 -13.49 13.24
N ALA A 144 -6.12 -13.36 14.01
CA ALA A 144 -5.52 -12.06 14.29
C ALA A 144 -5.19 -11.33 12.97
N PRO A 145 -5.47 -10.02 12.85
CA PRO A 145 -5.05 -9.25 11.71
C PRO A 145 -3.54 -9.26 11.53
N SER A 146 -3.10 -9.22 10.28
CA SER A 146 -1.70 -9.00 9.93
C SER A 146 -1.44 -7.50 9.86
N VAL A 147 -0.48 -7.00 10.63
CA VAL A 147 -0.07 -5.59 10.63
C VAL A 147 1.35 -5.46 10.08
N LYS A 148 1.52 -4.54 9.13
CA LYS A 148 2.84 -4.17 8.60
C LYS A 148 2.91 -2.67 8.34
N GLU A 149 4.13 -2.15 8.32
CA GLU A 149 4.42 -0.79 7.92
C GLU A 149 5.13 -0.81 6.57
N ILE A 150 4.77 0.12 5.69
CA ILE A 150 5.32 0.24 4.35
C ILE A 150 5.82 1.67 4.20
N GLU A 151 7.13 1.82 4.08
CA GLU A 151 7.76 3.06 3.66
C GLU A 151 7.79 3.11 2.14
N THR A 152 7.27 4.17 1.56
CA THR A 152 7.34 4.44 0.12
C THR A 152 8.08 5.75 -0.08
N THR A 153 9.19 5.72 -0.82
CA THR A 153 9.92 6.91 -1.23
C THR A 153 9.85 7.01 -2.75
N SER A 154 9.41 8.14 -3.27
CA SER A 154 9.29 8.37 -4.71
C SER A 154 10.00 9.65 -5.10
N THR A 155 10.82 9.57 -6.14
CA THR A 155 11.32 10.74 -6.85
C THR A 155 10.57 10.85 -8.18
N TYR A 156 10.27 12.07 -8.60
CA TYR A 156 9.56 12.38 -9.82
C TYR A 156 10.35 13.41 -10.60
N ASP A 157 10.44 13.21 -11.91
CA ASP A 157 11.14 14.07 -12.85
C ASP A 157 10.20 14.36 -14.04
N LEU A 158 9.91 15.65 -14.24
CA LEU A 158 9.15 16.12 -15.39
C LEU A 158 10.04 16.23 -16.62
N GLN A 159 9.82 15.34 -17.58
CA GLN A 159 10.56 15.34 -18.83
C GLN A 159 10.06 16.44 -19.78
N PRO A 160 10.90 16.94 -20.71
CA PRO A 160 10.50 17.93 -21.73
C PRO A 160 9.30 17.48 -22.60
N SER A 161 9.10 16.17 -22.73
CA SER A 161 7.94 15.59 -23.44
C SER A 161 6.61 15.72 -22.70
N GLY A 162 6.59 16.25 -21.48
CA GLY A 162 5.42 16.31 -20.60
C GLY A 162 5.09 14.99 -19.88
N ARG A 163 5.94 13.96 -20.05
CA ARG A 163 5.86 12.72 -19.27
C ARG A 163 6.52 12.90 -17.92
N VAL A 164 6.03 12.19 -16.90
CA VAL A 164 6.66 12.15 -15.59
C VAL A 164 7.31 10.78 -15.41
N LEU A 165 8.62 10.76 -15.22
CA LEU A 165 9.34 9.57 -14.81
C LEU A 165 9.43 9.56 -13.30
N SER A 166 9.30 8.38 -12.71
CA SER A 166 9.44 8.22 -11.27
C SER A 166 10.24 7.00 -10.90
N ARG A 167 11.06 7.12 -9.86
CA ARG A 167 11.68 5.99 -9.19
C ARG A 167 11.06 5.87 -7.82
N GLN A 168 10.42 4.74 -7.57
CA GLN A 168 9.78 4.44 -6.29
C GLN A 168 10.51 3.30 -5.61
N ARG A 169 10.84 3.49 -4.34
CA ARG A 169 11.30 2.44 -3.44
C ARG A 169 10.23 2.17 -2.40
N THR A 170 9.83 0.91 -2.26
CA THR A 170 8.96 0.46 -1.17
C THR A 170 9.73 -0.47 -0.24
N ALA A 171 9.72 -0.20 1.05
CA ALA A 171 10.29 -1.06 2.08
C ALA A 171 9.20 -1.48 3.08
N THR A 172 9.03 -2.79 3.24
CA THR A 172 8.04 -3.37 4.15
C THR A 172 8.71 -3.80 5.46
N PHE A 173 8.09 -3.45 6.57
CA PHE A 173 8.50 -3.79 7.92
C PHE A 173 7.36 -4.53 8.61
N LEU A 174 7.66 -5.69 9.21
CA LEU A 174 6.68 -6.36 10.07
C LEU A 174 6.60 -5.63 11.40
N VAL A 175 5.37 -5.30 11.83
CA VAL A 175 5.14 -4.70 13.13
C VAL A 175 4.95 -5.84 14.13
N ALA A 176 5.90 -5.98 15.05
CA ALA A 176 5.75 -6.85 16.22
C ALA A 176 4.77 -6.16 17.19
N ASP A 177 3.49 -6.15 16.86
CA ASP A 177 2.48 -5.67 17.78
C ASP A 177 2.10 -6.80 18.73
N GLY A 178 2.24 -6.57 20.04
CA GLY A 178 1.98 -7.57 21.08
C GLY A 178 0.53 -8.06 21.13
N ALA A 179 -0.37 -7.40 20.40
CA ALA A 179 -1.78 -7.77 20.26
C ALA A 179 -2.05 -8.85 19.19
N TYR A 180 -1.12 -9.08 18.23
CA TYR A 180 -1.38 -9.93 17.06
C TYR A 180 -0.21 -10.88 16.80
N THR A 181 -0.26 -12.02 17.49
CA THR A 181 0.72 -13.09 17.67
C THR A 181 1.47 -13.57 16.42
N LEU A 182 2.80 -13.47 16.47
CA LEU A 182 3.71 -14.47 15.90
C LEU A 182 4.17 -15.45 17.02
N PRO A 183 4.59 -16.69 16.69
CA PRO A 183 5.23 -17.57 17.67
C PRO A 183 6.46 -16.89 18.30
N SER A 184 6.61 -17.05 19.62
CA SER A 184 7.54 -16.30 20.47
C SER A 184 9.02 -16.37 20.06
N SER A 185 9.44 -17.40 19.33
CA SER A 185 10.83 -17.55 18.85
C SER A 185 11.19 -16.57 17.74
N ASP A 186 10.25 -16.27 16.84
CA ASP A 186 10.47 -15.37 15.70
C ASP A 186 10.36 -13.90 16.13
N LEU A 187 9.51 -13.61 17.12
CA LEU A 187 9.40 -12.27 17.72
C LEU A 187 10.68 -11.84 18.41
N ALA A 188 11.37 -12.75 19.12
CA ALA A 188 12.63 -12.43 19.74
C ALA A 188 13.73 -12.17 18.70
N ALA A 189 13.73 -12.89 17.57
CA ALA A 189 14.65 -12.64 16.47
C ALA A 189 14.36 -11.30 15.76
N LEU A 190 13.08 -11.00 15.52
CA LEU A 190 12.64 -9.74 14.89
C LEU A 190 12.85 -8.53 15.81
N ALA A 191 12.62 -8.67 17.11
CA ALA A 191 12.87 -7.65 18.12
C ALA A 191 14.38 -7.39 18.31
N ARG A 192 15.22 -8.43 18.31
CA ARG A 192 16.69 -8.29 18.28
C ARG A 192 17.17 -7.63 16.99
N ALA A 193 16.59 -7.99 15.84
CA ALA A 193 16.89 -7.35 14.56
C ALA A 193 16.47 -5.88 14.54
N ARG A 194 15.30 -5.54 15.12
CA ARG A 194 14.79 -4.15 15.23
C ARG A 194 15.63 -3.30 16.19
N ALA A 195 16.07 -3.87 17.31
CA ALA A 195 17.01 -3.23 18.24
C ALA A 195 18.39 -2.97 17.59
N ALA A 196 18.74 -3.72 16.55
CA ALA A 196 19.96 -3.55 15.75
C ALA A 196 19.78 -2.65 14.51
N GLY A 197 18.65 -1.96 14.36
CA GLY A 197 18.32 -1.11 13.20
C GLY A 197 17.27 -1.76 12.30
N ARG A 198 16.27 -0.99 11.85
CA ARG A 198 15.08 -1.50 11.13
C ARG A 198 15.46 -2.24 9.83
N TYR A 199 15.50 -3.56 9.85
CA TYR A 199 15.62 -4.34 8.62
C TYR A 199 14.26 -4.46 7.94
N ALA A 200 14.15 -3.94 6.72
CA ALA A 200 13.01 -4.20 5.86
C ALA A 200 13.00 -5.68 5.48
N VAL A 201 11.85 -6.34 5.62
CA VAL A 201 11.67 -7.76 5.26
C VAL A 201 11.47 -7.96 3.76
N ASP A 202 11.05 -6.91 3.07
CA ASP A 202 10.89 -6.85 1.62
C ASP A 202 11.22 -5.43 1.16
N VAL A 203 12.09 -5.31 0.15
CA VAL A 203 12.44 -4.03 -0.47
C VAL A 203 12.29 -4.19 -1.96
N ARG A 204 11.50 -3.32 -2.58
CA ARG A 204 11.27 -3.31 -4.02
C ARG A 204 11.52 -1.93 -4.56
N THR A 205 12.07 -1.89 -5.76
CA THR A 205 12.30 -0.66 -6.51
C THR A 205 11.54 -0.78 -7.82
N TYR A 206 10.80 0.26 -8.16
CA TYR A 206 10.00 0.36 -9.36
C TYR A 206 10.43 1.60 -10.14
N GLU A 207 10.53 1.45 -11.45
CA GLU A 207 10.54 2.57 -12.37
C GLU A 207 9.12 2.74 -12.90
N LEU A 208 8.56 3.92 -12.71
CA LEU A 208 7.21 4.26 -13.14
C LEU A 208 7.28 5.34 -14.20
N GLN A 209 6.38 5.24 -15.16
CA GLN A 209 6.20 6.24 -16.18
C GLN A 209 4.74 6.66 -16.19
N TYR A 210 4.49 7.93 -15.92
CA TYR A 210 3.18 8.53 -16.01
C TYR A 210 3.09 9.31 -17.32
N ALA A 211 2.10 8.92 -18.13
CA ALA A 211 1.62 9.73 -19.24
C ALA A 211 0.26 10.29 -18.88
N ARG A 212 -0.04 11.50 -19.34
CA ARG A 212 -1.40 12.01 -19.28
C ARG A 212 -2.29 11.05 -20.09
N ALA A 213 -3.41 10.64 -19.51
CA ALA A 213 -4.40 9.88 -20.25
C ALA A 213 -4.88 10.74 -21.43
N ALA A 214 -4.99 10.16 -22.62
CA ALA A 214 -5.72 10.80 -23.72
C ALA A 214 -7.17 10.96 -23.27
N ASP A 215 -7.70 12.18 -23.41
CA ASP A 215 -9.08 12.52 -23.05
C ASP A 215 -10.08 11.72 -23.91
#